data_AF-A0A935APB2-F1
#
_entry.id   AF-A0A935APB2-F1
#
_cell.length_a   1.000
_cell.length_b   1.000
_cell.length_c   1.000
_cell.angle_alpha   90.00
_cell.angle_beta   90.00
_cell.angle_gamma   90.00
#
_symmetry.space_group_name_H-M   'P 1'
#
loop_
_entity.id
_entity.type
_entity.pdbx_description
1 polymer ?
#
loop_
_entity_poly.entity_id
_entity_poly.type
_entity_poly.pdbx_seq_one_letter_code
_entity_poly.pdbx_strand_id
1 'polypeptide(L)' 'MTVDLTARLPTPSPSTCGELIASVARSVGNFEMPTADISEVCAAVGISPSDAASVITSRPANVSQMFGLVFCHPLHQRR' A
#
# COMPACT_ATOMS: atom_id res chain seq x y z
N MET A 1 -24.58 22.94 -12.98
CA MET A 1 -23.38 22.66 -12.15
C MET A 1 -23.60 21.28 -11.54
N THR A 2 -23.07 20.24 -12.17
CA THR A 2 -23.21 18.86 -11.68
C THR A 2 -22.20 18.66 -10.55
N VAL A 3 -22.70 18.49 -9.33
CA VAL A 3 -21.84 18.18 -8.18
C VAL A 3 -21.45 16.71 -8.29
N ASP A 4 -20.18 16.45 -8.56
CA ASP A 4 -19.63 15.10 -8.51
C ASP A 4 -19.49 14.67 -7.04
N LEU A 5 -20.47 13.89 -6.58
CA LEU A 5 -20.53 13.37 -5.22
C LEU A 5 -19.42 12.35 -4.95
N THR A 6 -18.86 11.71 -5.98
CA THR A 6 -17.79 10.71 -5.79
C THR A 6 -16.47 11.36 -5.39
N ALA A 7 -16.20 12.58 -5.87
CA ALA A 7 -15.05 13.39 -5.46
C ALA A 7 -15.16 13.94 -4.03
N ARG A 8 -16.36 13.85 -3.40
CA ARG A 8 -16.62 14.30 -2.03
C ARG A 8 -16.60 13.15 -1.01
N LEU A 9 -16.56 11.91 -1.50
CA LEU A 9 -16.43 10.75 -0.62
C LEU A 9 -15.00 10.73 -0.05
N PRO A 10 -14.84 10.44 1.26
CA PRO A 10 -13.51 10.18 1.80
C PRO A 10 -12.88 9.06 0.97
N THR A 11 -11.61 9.23 0.63
CA THR A 11 -10.84 8.27 -0.17
C THR A 11 -11.07 6.88 0.41
N PRO A 12 -11.52 5.89 -0.38
CA PRO A 12 -11.83 4.58 0.14
C PRO A 12 -10.59 4.06 0.86
N SER A 13 -10.77 3.72 2.14
CA SER A 13 -9.68 3.15 2.92
C SER A 13 -9.28 1.83 2.27
N PRO A 14 -7.97 1.53 2.18
CA PRO A 14 -7.51 0.32 1.53
C PRO A 14 -8.13 -0.89 2.21
N SER A 15 -8.86 -1.68 1.42
CA SER A 15 -9.60 -2.85 1.90
C SER A 15 -8.68 -4.07 1.99
N THR A 16 -7.68 -4.13 1.11
CA THR A 16 -6.72 -5.22 1.01
C THR A 16 -5.29 -4.79 1.33
N CYS A 17 -4.44 -5.76 1.65
CA CYS A 17 -3.01 -5.56 1.85
C CYS A 17 -2.34 -4.96 0.61
N GLY A 18 -2.71 -5.40 -0.59
CA GLY A 18 -2.18 -4.86 -1.84
C GLY A 18 -2.56 -3.38 -2.05
N GLU A 19 -3.82 -3.03 -1.78
CA GLU A 19 -4.27 -1.63 -1.83
C GLU A 19 -3.57 -0.77 -0.78
N LEU A 20 -3.32 -1.31 0.41
CA LEU A 20 -2.61 -0.61 1.48
C LEU A 20 -1.17 -0.29 1.06
N ILE A 21 -0.44 -1.28 0.53
CA ILE A 21 0.94 -1.09 0.07
C ILE A 21 0.99 -0.08 -1.09
N ALA A 22 0.09 -0.20 -2.06
CA ALA A 22 -0.01 0.77 -3.16
C ALA A 22 -0.29 2.19 -2.66
N SER A 23 -1.21 2.32 -1.68
CA SER A 23 -1.55 3.59 -1.06
C SER A 23 -0.36 4.20 -0.30
N VAL A 24 0.41 3.38 0.42
CA VAL A 24 1.61 3.83 1.13
C VAL A 24 2.72 4.25 0.17
N ALA A 25 2.97 3.46 -0.89
CA ALA A 25 3.94 3.81 -1.92
C ALA A 25 3.59 5.15 -2.59
N ARG A 26 2.30 5.40 -2.87
CA ARG A 26 1.84 6.66 -3.47
C ARG A 26 1.87 7.83 -2.48
N SER A 27 1.34 7.64 -1.27
CA SER A 27 1.14 8.74 -0.31
C SER A 27 2.41 9.13 0.44
N VAL A 28 3.28 8.15 0.73
CA VAL A 28 4.49 8.34 1.52
C VAL A 28 5.74 8.22 0.65
N GLY A 29 5.79 7.21 -0.21
CA GLY A 29 6.91 7.01 -1.13
C GLY A 29 6.91 7.98 -2.34
N ASN A 30 5.75 8.59 -2.65
CA ASN A 30 5.52 9.43 -3.82
C ASN A 30 5.78 8.71 -5.17
N PHE A 31 5.66 7.39 -5.25
CA PHE A 31 5.84 6.64 -6.49
C PHE A 31 4.72 5.63 -6.71
N GLU A 32 4.56 5.21 -7.96
CA GLU A 32 3.64 4.14 -8.32
C GLU A 32 4.39 2.81 -8.32
N MET A 33 3.98 1.91 -7.43
CA MET A 33 4.56 0.58 -7.33
C MET A 33 3.83 -0.38 -8.28
N PRO A 34 4.53 -1.08 -9.19
CA PRO A 34 3.95 -2.12 -10.02
C PRO A 34 3.24 -3.20 -9.20
N THR A 35 2.17 -3.77 -9.75
CA THR A 35 1.39 -4.83 -9.06
C THR A 35 2.20 -6.09 -8.79
N ALA A 36 3.18 -6.42 -9.65
CA ALA A 36 4.13 -7.49 -9.42
C ALA A 36 4.94 -7.25 -8.14
N ASP A 37 5.54 -6.06 -8.01
CA ASP A 37 6.36 -5.68 -6.85
C ASP A 37 5.52 -5.64 -5.56
N ILE A 38 4.27 -5.17 -5.64
CA ILE A 38 3.32 -5.23 -4.51
C ILE A 38 3.12 -6.67 -4.04
N SER A 39 2.97 -7.61 -4.98
CA SER A 39 2.80 -9.02 -4.65
C SER A 39 4.06 -9.62 -4.00
N GLU A 40 5.25 -9.18 -4.42
CA GLU A 40 6.52 -9.57 -3.80
C GLU A 40 6.66 -9.02 -2.38
N VAL A 41 6.27 -7.76 -2.14
CA VAL A 41 6.25 -7.16 -0.80
C VAL A 41 5.29 -7.90 0.13
N CYS A 42 4.09 -8.26 -0.35
CA CYS A 42 3.16 -9.10 0.39
C CYS A 42 3.77 -10.47 0.72
N ALA A 43 4.39 -11.12 -0.27
CA ALA A 43 5.04 -12.42 -0.07
C ALA A 43 6.18 -12.35 0.95
N ALA A 44 6.98 -11.28 0.95
CA ALA A 44 8.07 -11.07 1.90
C ALA A 44 7.57 -10.88 3.36
N VAL A 45 6.38 -10.33 3.54
CA VAL A 45 5.71 -10.20 4.85
C VAL A 45 4.94 -11.49 5.22
N GLY A 46 4.84 -12.45 4.28
CA GLY A 46 4.13 -13.72 4.49
C GLY A 46 2.61 -13.60 4.44
N ILE A 47 2.09 -12.66 3.63
CA ILE A 47 0.66 -12.36 3.50
C ILE A 47 0.23 -12.39 2.03
N SER A 48 -1.07 -12.58 1.78
CA SER A 48 -1.64 -12.44 0.43
C SER A 48 -1.99 -10.98 0.13
N PRO A 49 -1.78 -10.49 -1.11
CA PRO A 49 -2.26 -9.17 -1.51
C PRO A 49 -3.79 -9.03 -1.43
N SER A 50 -4.54 -10.14 -1.46
CA SER A 50 -6.00 -10.16 -1.28
C SER A 50 -6.45 -10.19 0.18
N ASP A 51 -5.53 -10.37 1.13
CA ASP A 51 -5.89 -10.39 2.56
C ASP A 51 -6.38 -9.02 3.00
N ALA A 52 -7.22 -9.00 4.04
CA ALA A 52 -7.70 -7.75 4.61
C ALA A 52 -6.53 -6.89 5.11
N ALA A 53 -6.58 -5.58 4.85
CA ALA A 53 -5.53 -4.64 5.28
C ALA A 53 -5.23 -4.69 6.80
N SER A 54 -6.21 -5.14 7.60
CA SER A 54 -6.06 -5.37 9.05
C SER A 54 -4.99 -6.39 9.40
N VAL A 55 -4.63 -7.31 8.50
CA VAL A 55 -3.55 -8.29 8.74
C VAL A 55 -2.19 -7.59 8.87
N ILE A 56 -1.96 -6.52 8.11
CA ILE A 56 -0.77 -5.66 8.26
C ILE A 56 -0.94 -4.75 9.48
N THR A 57 -2.06 -4.03 9.59
CA THR A 57 -2.20 -2.95 10.59
C THR A 57 -2.40 -3.45 12.02
N SER A 58 -2.86 -4.69 12.23
CA SER A 58 -3.04 -5.29 13.56
C SER A 58 -1.72 -5.66 14.26
N ARG A 59 -0.60 -5.73 13.51
CA ARG A 59 0.71 -6.13 14.04
C ARG A 59 1.74 -5.04 13.76
N PRO A 60 2.25 -4.33 14.78
CA PRO A 60 3.23 -3.27 14.59
C PRO A 60 4.49 -3.70 13.82
N ALA A 61 4.92 -4.96 13.98
CA ALA A 61 6.05 -5.53 13.26
C ALA A 61 5.79 -5.63 11.73
N ASN A 62 4.56 -5.99 11.33
CA ASN A 62 4.20 -6.06 9.91
C ASN A 62 4.17 -4.67 9.28
N VAL A 63 3.70 -3.67 10.04
CA VAL A 63 3.71 -2.27 9.61
C VAL A 63 5.15 -1.80 9.38
N SER A 64 6.05 -1.99 10.33
CA SER A 64 7.45 -1.54 10.18
C SER A 64 8.18 -2.27 9.06
N GLN A 65 7.96 -3.58 8.90
CA GLN A 65 8.52 -4.35 7.78
C GLN A 65 7.99 -3.87 6.42
N MET A 66 6.67 -3.69 6.28
CA MET A 66 6.06 -3.18 5.05
C MET A 66 6.63 -1.81 4.68
N PHE A 67 6.70 -0.87 5.63
CA PHE A 67 7.31 0.44 5.38
C PHE A 67 8.77 0.32 4.96
N GLY A 68 9.57 -0.48 5.67
CA GLY A 68 10.97 -0.72 5.31
C GLY A 68 11.13 -1.25 3.88
N LEU A 69 10.32 -2.23 3.48
CA LEU A 69 10.35 -2.80 2.12
C LEU A 69 9.93 -1.79 1.05
N VAL A 70 8.88 -0.99 1.30
CA VAL A 70 8.44 0.06 0.38
C VAL A 70 9.52 1.13 0.19
N PHE A 71 10.22 1.53 1.26
CA PHE A 71 11.31 2.52 1.18
C PHE A 71 12.61 1.93 0.58
N CYS A 72 12.84 0.63 0.73
CA CYS A 72 13.94 -0.07 0.05
C CYS A 72 13.67 -0.30 -1.45
N HIS A 73 12.50 0.05 -1.96
CA HIS A 73 12.14 -0.19 -3.35
C HIS A 73 13.06 0.59 -4.32
N PRO A 74 13.57 -0.03 -5.42
CA PRO A 74 14.49 0.63 -6.34
C PRO A 74 13.93 1.92 -6.97
N LEU A 75 12.62 1.99 -7.19
CA LEU A 75 11.97 3.22 -7.71
C LEU A 75 11.95 4.35 -6.68
N HIS A 76 11.97 4.02 -5.38
CA HIS A 76 12.13 5.02 -4.33
C HIS A 76 13.59 5.47 -4.22
N GLN A 77 14.54 4.53 -4.24
CA GLN A 77 15.97 4.80 -4.07
C GLN A 77 16.63 5.57 -5.22
N ARG A 78 16.04 5.56 -6.42
CA ARG A 78 16.56 6.28 -7.60
C ARG A 78 16.18 7.76 -7.65
N ARG A 79 15.44 8.26 -6.66
CA ARG A 79 15.04 9.66 -6.53
C ARG A 79 15.92 10.39 -5.53
#